data_AF-A0A4R9B5S0-F1
#
_entry.id   AF-A0A4R9B5S0-F1
#
_cell.length_a   1.000
_cell.length_b   1.000
_cell.length_c   1.000
_cell.angle_alpha   90.00
_cell.angle_beta   90.00
_cell.angle_gamma   90.00
#
_symmetry.space_group_name_H-M   'P 1'
#
loop_
_entity.id
_entity.type
_entity.pdbx_description
1 polymer ?
#
loop_
_entity_poly.entity_id
_entity_poly.type
_entity_poly.pdbx_seq_one_letter_code
_entity_poly.pdbx_strand_id
1 'polypeptide(L)'
;MSLIEQGLSANDDRVFAAFGRAMHGSQALEFWLRVLVNVHRVASKDFASQAELERAVDTLSTSTMGTVFAALRTLARDPILEEKLTMAVGERNRLAHHFFSEWSDAWNGPETEVEMIEDANHVQRLFEETVRQLAATLGKHLDVIGSNPDAYIPGLQHRLNNYTGQGSPTVASP
;
A
#
# COMPACT_ATOMS: atom_id res chain seq x y z
N MET A 1 21.29 -5.04 -34.45
CA MET A 1 21.37 -4.77 -33.00
C MET A 1 22.17 -5.90 -32.37
N SER A 2 23.28 -5.56 -31.74
CA SER A 2 24.21 -6.53 -31.13
C SER A 2 23.62 -7.13 -29.84
N LEU A 3 23.95 -8.39 -29.52
CA LEU A 3 23.61 -9.01 -28.22
C LEU A 3 24.14 -8.20 -27.03
N ILE A 4 25.18 -7.39 -27.24
CA ILE A 4 25.73 -6.47 -26.24
C ILE A 4 24.79 -5.27 -26.02
N GLU A 5 24.15 -4.75 -27.06
CA GLU A 5 23.16 -3.66 -26.96
C GLU A 5 21.87 -4.12 -26.27
N GLN A 6 21.49 -5.39 -26.45
CA GLN A 6 20.36 -6.00 -25.74
C GLN A 6 20.65 -6.28 -24.25
N GLY A 7 21.91 -6.58 -23.90
CA GLY A 7 22.33 -6.79 -22.51
C GLY A 7 22.52 -5.50 -21.70
N LEU A 8 22.90 -4.40 -22.35
CA LEU A 8 23.02 -3.07 -21.72
C LEU A 8 21.63 -2.47 -21.43
N SER A 9 20.71 -2.53 -22.41
CA SER A 9 19.32 -2.05 -22.25
C SER A 9 18.54 -2.75 -21.12
N ALA A 10 18.83 -4.01 -20.82
CA ALA A 10 18.16 -4.75 -19.74
C ALA A 10 18.64 -4.36 -18.33
N ASN A 11 19.83 -3.76 -18.21
CA ASN A 11 20.36 -3.26 -16.94
C ASN A 11 19.95 -1.81 -16.66
N ASP A 12 19.80 -0.99 -17.70
CA ASP A 12 19.51 0.44 -17.59
C ASP A 12 18.15 0.77 -16.94
N ASP A 13 17.18 -0.16 -16.97
CA ASP A 13 15.82 0.08 -16.44
C ASP A 13 15.61 -0.42 -15.00
N ARG A 14 16.65 -0.96 -14.34
CA ARG A 14 16.48 -1.61 -13.03
C ARG A 14 16.01 -0.67 -11.93
N VAL A 15 16.48 0.58 -11.93
CA VAL A 15 16.03 1.63 -11.01
C VAL A 15 14.56 1.92 -11.24
N PHE A 16 14.15 2.15 -12.49
CA PHE A 16 12.74 2.40 -12.83
C PHE A 16 11.83 1.23 -12.49
N ALA A 17 12.30 0.00 -12.68
CA ALA A 17 11.56 -1.20 -12.29
C ALA A 17 11.41 -1.30 -10.76
N ALA A 18 12.46 -1.02 -9.99
CA ALA A 18 12.40 -1.00 -8.52
C ALA A 18 11.47 0.09 -8.01
N PHE A 19 11.63 1.31 -8.53
CA PHE A 19 10.72 2.43 -8.27
C PHE A 19 9.27 2.10 -8.62
N GLY A 20 9.02 1.51 -9.79
CA GLY A 20 7.68 1.12 -10.24
C GLY A 20 7.02 0.09 -9.31
N ARG A 21 7.78 -0.88 -8.80
CA ARG A 21 7.27 -1.83 -7.79
C ARG A 21 6.96 -1.14 -6.47
N ALA A 22 7.81 -0.24 -6.00
CA ALA A 22 7.57 0.54 -4.79
C ALA A 22 6.32 1.43 -4.95
N MET A 23 6.17 2.10 -6.10
CA MET A 23 4.99 2.91 -6.42
C MET A 23 3.72 2.06 -6.50
N HIS A 24 3.78 0.87 -7.10
CA HIS A 24 2.66 -0.06 -7.08
C HIS A 24 2.29 -0.47 -5.63
N GLY A 25 3.29 -0.76 -4.78
CA GLY A 25 3.08 -1.00 -3.36
C GLY A 25 2.38 0.17 -2.66
N SER A 26 2.74 1.41 -3.02
CA SER A 26 2.08 2.61 -2.49
C SER A 26 0.60 2.70 -2.90
N GLN A 27 0.26 2.31 -4.13
CA GLN A 27 -1.13 2.26 -4.60
C GLN A 27 -1.93 1.15 -3.91
N ALA A 28 -1.30 0.00 -3.62
CA ALA A 28 -1.91 -1.04 -2.84
C ALA A 28 -2.21 -0.57 -1.40
N LEU A 29 -1.29 0.16 -0.77
CA LEU A 29 -1.53 0.81 0.52
C LEU A 29 -2.74 1.75 0.45
N GLU A 30 -2.79 2.64 -0.54
CA GLU A 30 -3.92 3.56 -0.76
C GLU A 30 -5.27 2.85 -0.83
N PHE A 31 -5.33 1.76 -1.62
CA PHE A 31 -6.51 0.94 -1.75
C PHE A 31 -6.95 0.37 -0.39
N TRP A 32 -6.03 -0.27 0.34
CA TRP A 32 -6.34 -0.93 1.61
C TRP A 32 -6.73 0.05 2.73
N LEU A 33 -6.18 1.26 2.73
CA LEU A 33 -6.58 2.31 3.67
C LEU A 33 -8.04 2.72 3.44
N ARG A 34 -8.45 2.91 2.18
CA ARG A 34 -9.84 3.26 1.83
C ARG A 34 -10.79 2.14 2.21
N VAL A 35 -10.39 0.89 1.97
CA VAL A 35 -11.13 -0.30 2.41
C VAL A 35 -11.32 -0.30 3.93
N LEU A 36 -10.27 -0.02 4.71
CA LEU A 36 -10.36 0.02 6.17
C LEU A 36 -11.29 1.12 6.66
N VAL A 37 -11.22 2.34 6.10
CA VAL A 37 -12.15 3.43 6.45
C VAL A 37 -13.60 3.02 6.23
N ASN A 38 -13.89 2.41 5.09
CA ASN A 38 -15.25 1.99 4.75
C ASN A 38 -15.76 0.88 5.67
N VAL A 39 -14.95 -0.16 5.90
CA VAL A 39 -15.31 -1.27 6.80
C VAL A 39 -15.49 -0.76 8.24
N HIS A 40 -14.63 0.15 8.70
CA HIS A 40 -14.81 0.73 10.02
C HIS A 40 -16.12 1.52 10.11
N ARG A 41 -16.44 2.41 9.16
CA ARG A 41 -17.69 3.18 9.17
C ARG A 41 -18.91 2.28 9.25
N VAL A 42 -18.90 1.20 8.47
CA VAL A 42 -19.93 0.17 8.51
C VAL A 42 -20.00 -0.49 9.88
N ALA A 43 -18.86 -0.96 10.39
CA ALA A 43 -18.79 -1.70 11.63
C ALA A 43 -19.22 -0.88 12.86
N SER A 44 -18.87 0.41 12.88
CA SER A 44 -19.26 1.35 13.92
C SER A 44 -20.65 1.96 13.70
N LYS A 45 -21.34 1.65 12.59
CA LYS A 45 -22.58 2.31 12.16
C LYS A 45 -22.46 3.84 12.14
N ASP A 46 -21.29 4.32 11.71
CA ASP A 46 -20.95 5.74 11.64
C ASP A 46 -21.40 6.35 10.30
N PHE A 47 -22.73 6.34 10.10
CA PHE A 47 -23.44 6.94 8.99
C PHE A 47 -24.94 7.02 9.31
N ALA A 48 -25.64 8.07 8.87
CA ALA A 48 -27.07 8.23 9.10
C ALA A 48 -27.94 7.49 8.07
N SER A 49 -27.39 7.17 6.89
CA SER A 49 -28.12 6.48 5.81
C SER A 49 -27.19 5.80 4.80
N GLN A 50 -27.72 4.85 4.02
CA GLN A 50 -26.99 4.19 2.95
C GLN A 50 -26.47 5.17 1.88
N ALA A 51 -27.28 6.18 1.52
CA ALA A 51 -26.88 7.22 0.58
C ALA A 51 -25.77 8.14 1.11
N GLU A 52 -25.59 8.23 2.43
CA GLU A 52 -24.45 8.91 3.03
C GLU A 52 -23.19 8.06 2.96
N LEU A 53 -23.32 6.76 3.23
CA LEU A 53 -22.22 5.80 3.11
C LEU A 53 -21.66 5.78 1.68
N GLU A 54 -22.52 5.68 0.67
CA GLU A 54 -22.11 5.70 -0.75
C GLU A 54 -21.36 7.00 -1.11
N ARG A 55 -21.89 8.16 -0.70
CA ARG A 55 -21.21 9.45 -0.92
C ARG A 55 -19.85 9.53 -0.21
N ALA A 56 -19.73 8.96 0.98
CA ALA A 56 -18.46 8.92 1.70
C ALA A 56 -17.43 8.04 0.98
N VAL A 57 -17.86 6.89 0.46
CA VAL A 57 -17.03 5.99 -0.37
C VAL A 57 -16.55 6.72 -1.63
N ASP A 58 -17.45 7.40 -2.35
CA ASP A 58 -17.12 8.16 -3.56
C ASP A 58 -16.17 9.32 -3.27
N THR A 59 -16.37 10.03 -2.16
CA THR A 59 -15.48 11.12 -1.73
C THR A 59 -14.09 10.60 -1.40
N LEU A 60 -14.00 9.47 -0.71
CA LEU A 60 -12.72 8.80 -0.42
C LEU A 60 -12.03 8.34 -1.70
N SER A 61 -12.78 7.95 -2.75
CA SER A 61 -12.23 7.53 -4.05
C SER A 61 -11.42 8.64 -4.77
N THR A 62 -11.72 9.91 -4.49
CA THR A 62 -11.05 11.07 -5.11
C THR A 62 -10.14 11.82 -4.14
N SER A 63 -10.07 11.40 -2.88
CA SER A 63 -9.31 12.07 -1.82
C SER A 63 -7.80 11.79 -1.91
N THR A 64 -7.01 12.73 -1.38
CA THR A 64 -5.57 12.54 -1.21
C THR A 64 -5.28 11.50 -0.11
N MET A 65 -4.10 10.88 -0.16
CA MET A 65 -3.59 10.00 0.89
C MET A 65 -3.61 10.62 2.28
N GLY A 66 -3.21 11.89 2.40
CA GLY A 66 -3.24 12.61 3.67
C GLY A 66 -4.66 12.71 4.24
N THR A 67 -5.66 12.93 3.39
CA THR A 67 -7.08 12.97 3.78
C THR A 67 -7.57 11.60 4.26
N VAL A 68 -7.23 10.52 3.53
CA VAL A 68 -7.62 9.15 3.93
C VAL A 68 -6.97 8.77 5.27
N PHE A 69 -5.70 9.13 5.47
CA PHE A 69 -5.01 8.89 6.73
C PHE A 69 -5.61 9.67 7.92
N ALA A 70 -5.96 10.94 7.70
CA ALA A 70 -6.63 11.74 8.74
C ALA A 70 -7.96 11.10 9.18
N ALA A 71 -8.74 10.57 8.23
CA ALA A 71 -9.97 9.84 8.53
C ALA A 71 -9.70 8.56 9.33
N LEU A 72 -8.62 7.82 9.03
CA LEU A 72 -8.23 6.62 9.79
C LEU A 72 -7.87 6.91 11.25
N ARG A 73 -7.11 7.98 11.49
CA ARG A 73 -6.76 8.41 12.86
C ARG A 73 -7.99 8.71 13.71
N THR A 74 -9.03 9.29 13.10
CA THR A 74 -10.28 9.55 13.83
C THR A 74 -11.04 8.28 14.17
N LEU A 75 -10.87 7.22 13.38
CA LEU A 75 -11.66 5.99 13.46
C LEU A 75 -11.00 4.94 14.38
N ALA A 76 -9.77 4.54 14.10
CA ALA A 76 -9.22 3.30 14.67
C ALA A 76 -8.58 3.41 16.06
N ARG A 77 -8.13 4.61 16.49
CA ARG A 77 -7.41 4.87 17.76
C ARG A 77 -6.47 3.73 18.20
N ASP A 78 -5.72 3.16 17.26
CA ASP A 78 -4.75 2.09 17.50
C ASP A 78 -3.35 2.69 17.35
N PRO A 79 -2.61 2.91 18.45
CA PRO A 79 -1.30 3.58 18.41
C PRO A 79 -0.27 2.86 17.54
N ILE A 80 -0.29 1.53 17.49
CA ILE A 80 0.67 0.73 16.71
C ILE A 80 0.36 0.87 15.22
N LEU A 81 -0.92 0.81 14.87
CA LEU A 81 -1.35 1.04 13.49
C LEU A 81 -1.08 2.49 13.07
N GLU A 82 -1.35 3.46 13.93
CA GLU A 82 -1.10 4.88 13.66
C GLU A 82 0.39 5.17 13.37
N GLU A 83 1.31 4.60 14.14
CA GLU A 83 2.74 4.76 13.94
C GLU A 83 3.17 4.20 12.56
N LYS A 84 2.80 2.95 12.26
CA LYS A 84 3.14 2.31 10.99
C LYS A 84 2.54 3.03 9.79
N LEU A 85 1.30 3.49 9.90
CA LEU A 85 0.65 4.26 8.85
C LEU A 85 1.29 5.64 8.65
N THR A 86 1.73 6.28 9.73
CA THR A 86 2.48 7.55 9.65
C THR A 86 3.77 7.35 8.86
N MET A 87 4.53 6.29 9.16
CA MET A 87 5.75 5.94 8.42
C MET A 87 5.45 5.65 6.95
N ALA A 88 4.47 4.80 6.66
CA ALA A 88 4.15 4.41 5.29
C ALA A 88 3.62 5.59 4.44
N VAL A 89 2.80 6.48 5.01
CA VAL A 89 2.35 7.70 4.31
C VAL A 89 3.52 8.65 4.07
N GLY A 90 4.44 8.78 5.03
CA GLY A 90 5.68 9.54 4.89
C GLY A 90 6.52 9.03 3.72
N GLU A 91 6.79 7.73 3.68
CA GLU A 91 7.57 7.11 2.60
C GLU A 91 6.88 7.20 1.25
N ARG A 92 5.55 7.09 1.18
CA ARG A 92 4.86 7.31 -0.10
C ARG A 92 5.04 8.74 -0.59
N ASN A 93 4.89 9.73 0.28
CA ASN A 93 5.06 11.13 -0.11
C ASN A 93 6.50 11.40 -0.57
N ARG A 94 7.49 10.85 0.14
CA ARG A 94 8.91 10.89 -0.28
C ARG A 94 9.08 10.22 -1.64
N LEU A 95 8.57 9.00 -1.82
CA LEU A 95 8.67 8.26 -3.06
C LEU A 95 8.06 9.01 -4.25
N ALA A 96 6.87 9.59 -4.06
CA ALA A 96 6.12 10.28 -5.11
C ALA A 96 6.71 11.65 -5.51
N HIS A 97 7.38 12.34 -4.58
CA HIS A 97 7.78 13.74 -4.78
C HIS A 97 9.29 13.98 -4.72
N HIS A 98 10.03 13.13 -4.02
CA HIS A 98 11.41 13.39 -3.65
C HIS A 98 12.39 12.31 -4.09
N PHE A 99 11.95 11.08 -4.38
CA PHE A 99 12.82 9.95 -4.71
C PHE A 99 13.96 10.33 -5.66
N PHE A 100 13.65 10.72 -6.90
CA PHE A 100 14.71 11.06 -7.87
C PHE A 100 15.47 12.35 -7.53
N SER A 101 14.86 13.28 -6.78
CA SER A 101 15.56 14.52 -6.39
C SER A 101 16.60 14.29 -5.30
N GLU A 102 16.39 13.30 -4.42
CA GLU A 102 17.35 12.92 -3.36
C GLU A 102 18.66 12.37 -3.93
N TRP A 103 18.63 11.88 -5.16
CA TRP A 103 19.80 11.37 -5.88
C TRP A 103 20.30 12.32 -6.97
N SER A 104 19.80 13.55 -7.02
CA SER A 104 20.07 14.49 -8.12
C SER A 104 21.47 15.11 -8.11
N ASP A 105 22.14 15.12 -6.96
CA ASP A 105 23.53 15.54 -6.79
C ASP A 105 24.53 14.40 -7.09
N ALA A 106 24.05 13.16 -7.03
CA ALA A 106 24.80 11.94 -7.34
C ALA A 106 24.48 11.44 -8.76
N TRP A 107 24.94 12.16 -9.80
CA TRP A 107 24.89 11.64 -11.18
C TRP A 107 25.99 10.59 -11.44
N ASN A 108 26.21 9.70 -10.47
CA ASN A 108 27.50 9.04 -10.23
C ASN A 108 27.44 7.53 -10.54
N GLY A 109 26.93 7.17 -11.70
CA GLY A 109 27.13 5.83 -12.27
C GLY A 109 26.54 4.67 -11.45
N PRO A 110 27.07 3.43 -11.63
CA PRO A 110 26.42 2.20 -11.16
C PRO A 110 26.22 2.08 -9.64
N GLU A 111 27.03 2.76 -8.83
CA GLU A 111 26.92 2.70 -7.36
C GLU A 111 25.65 3.41 -6.87
N THR A 112 25.33 4.58 -7.42
CA THR A 112 24.08 5.29 -7.13
C THR A 112 22.87 4.47 -7.55
N GLU A 113 22.92 3.78 -8.69
CA GLU A 113 21.82 2.92 -9.14
C GLU A 113 21.54 1.78 -8.15
N VAL A 114 22.60 1.19 -7.56
CA VAL A 114 22.46 0.14 -6.54
C VAL A 114 21.76 0.69 -5.30
N GLU A 115 22.19 1.85 -4.79
CA GLU A 115 21.58 2.48 -3.61
C GLU A 115 20.10 2.86 -3.86
N MET A 116 19.79 3.42 -5.03
CA MET A 116 18.41 3.72 -5.43
C MET A 116 17.53 2.47 -5.48
N ILE A 117 18.05 1.35 -6.00
CA ILE A 117 17.33 0.08 -6.04
C ILE A 117 17.11 -0.46 -4.63
N GLU A 118 18.12 -0.37 -3.75
CA GLU A 118 18.00 -0.81 -2.36
C GLU A 118 16.97 0.01 -1.58
N ASP A 119 16.97 1.33 -1.74
CA ASP A 119 15.98 2.24 -1.15
C ASP A 119 14.56 1.91 -1.63
N ALA A 120 14.36 1.82 -2.95
CA ALA A 120 13.05 1.47 -3.52
C ALA A 120 12.55 0.10 -3.02
N ASN A 121 13.43 -0.91 -2.96
CA ASN A 121 13.07 -2.22 -2.43
C ASN A 121 12.77 -2.19 -0.91
N HIS A 122 13.43 -1.32 -0.14
CA HIS A 122 13.13 -1.14 1.28
C HIS A 122 11.72 -0.54 1.47
N VAL A 123 11.41 0.52 0.74
CA VAL A 123 10.09 1.17 0.73
C VAL A 123 9.00 0.19 0.29
N GLN A 124 9.26 -0.61 -0.74
CA GLN A 124 8.33 -1.66 -1.19
C GLN A 124 7.98 -2.63 -0.04
N ARG A 125 8.99 -3.14 0.68
CA ARG A 125 8.78 -4.06 1.82
C ARG A 125 7.97 -3.41 2.93
N LEU A 126 8.21 -2.13 3.24
CA LEU A 126 7.42 -1.38 4.21
C LEU A 126 5.94 -1.34 3.81
N PHE A 127 5.63 -1.06 2.54
CA PHE A 127 4.25 -1.06 2.05
C PHE A 127 3.61 -2.45 2.12
N GLU A 128 4.31 -3.50 1.70
CA GLU A 128 3.81 -4.87 1.76
C GLU A 128 3.49 -5.31 3.19
N GLU A 129 4.37 -4.99 4.14
CA GLU A 129 4.14 -5.30 5.56
C GLU A 129 2.94 -4.51 6.11
N THR A 130 2.87 -3.21 5.81
CA THR A 130 1.78 -2.34 6.28
C THR A 130 0.44 -2.80 5.72
N VAL A 131 0.39 -3.16 4.43
CA VAL A 131 -0.81 -3.72 3.79
C VAL A 131 -1.22 -5.05 4.43
N ARG A 132 -0.27 -5.94 4.72
CA ARG A 132 -0.57 -7.22 5.37
C ARG A 132 -1.19 -7.01 6.76
N GLN A 133 -0.67 -6.06 7.53
CA GLN A 133 -1.21 -5.74 8.85
C GLN A 133 -2.59 -5.09 8.76
N LEU A 134 -2.80 -4.17 7.82
CA LEU A 134 -4.11 -3.58 7.54
C LEU A 134 -5.14 -4.66 7.20
N ALA A 135 -4.80 -5.57 6.29
CA ALA A 135 -5.67 -6.68 5.91
C ALA A 135 -6.02 -7.59 7.11
N ALA A 136 -5.07 -7.85 8.00
CA ALA A 136 -5.31 -8.63 9.21
C ALA A 136 -6.24 -7.91 10.21
N THR A 137 -6.08 -6.59 10.39
CA THR A 137 -6.99 -5.76 11.21
C THR A 137 -8.39 -5.76 10.62
N LEU A 138 -8.51 -5.64 9.29
CA LEU A 138 -9.76 -5.74 8.56
C LEU A 138 -10.47 -7.08 8.76
N GLY A 139 -9.75 -8.20 8.67
CA GLY A 139 -10.30 -9.54 8.92
C GLY A 139 -10.99 -9.63 10.28
N LYS A 140 -10.34 -9.12 11.33
CA LYS A 140 -10.91 -9.08 12.69
C LYS A 140 -12.19 -8.24 12.75
N HIS A 141 -12.21 -7.08 12.09
CA HIS A 141 -13.41 -6.23 12.06
C HIS A 141 -14.58 -6.91 11.34
N LEU A 142 -14.30 -7.59 10.23
CA LEU A 142 -15.31 -8.30 9.43
C LEU A 142 -15.91 -9.50 10.19
N ASP A 143 -15.09 -10.24 10.92
CA ASP A 143 -15.53 -11.35 11.78
C ASP A 143 -16.52 -10.86 12.87
N VAL A 144 -16.26 -9.69 13.46
CA VAL A 144 -17.12 -9.10 14.50
C VAL A 144 -18.49 -8.70 13.96
N ILE A 145 -18.57 -8.23 12.72
CA ILE A 145 -19.81 -7.72 12.14
C ILE A 145 -20.59 -8.75 11.32
N GLY A 146 -20.09 -9.99 11.24
CA GLY A 146 -20.73 -11.09 10.50
C GLY A 146 -21.08 -10.73 9.04
N SER A 147 -20.33 -9.79 8.46
CA SER A 147 -20.71 -9.15 7.20
C SER A 147 -20.01 -9.81 6.03
N ASN A 148 -20.72 -10.00 4.92
CA ASN A 148 -20.12 -10.37 3.65
C ASN A 148 -19.23 -9.21 3.16
N PRO A 149 -17.88 -9.35 3.12
CA PRO A 149 -17.00 -8.24 2.73
C PRO A 149 -17.24 -7.80 1.28
N ASP A 150 -17.70 -8.72 0.44
CA ASP A 150 -18.01 -8.47 -0.98
C ASP A 150 -19.25 -7.59 -1.17
N ALA A 151 -20.10 -7.43 -0.15
CA ALA A 151 -21.24 -6.52 -0.20
C ALA A 151 -20.81 -5.05 -0.22
N TYR A 152 -19.61 -4.73 0.26
CA TYR A 152 -19.08 -3.37 0.32
C TYR A 152 -18.05 -3.12 -0.78
N ILE A 153 -17.18 -4.11 -1.03
CA ILE A 153 -16.17 -4.02 -2.08
C ILE A 153 -16.10 -5.37 -2.79
N PRO A 154 -16.57 -5.47 -4.05
CA PRO A 154 -16.54 -6.71 -4.80
C PRO A 154 -15.16 -7.39 -4.83
N GLY A 155 -15.11 -8.67 -4.50
CA GLY A 155 -13.89 -9.50 -4.47
C GLY A 155 -12.96 -9.25 -3.28
N LEU A 156 -13.41 -8.51 -2.26
CA LEU A 156 -12.64 -8.24 -1.05
C LEU A 156 -12.37 -9.51 -0.25
N GLN A 157 -13.32 -10.45 -0.17
CA GLN A 157 -13.12 -11.71 0.54
C GLN A 157 -11.95 -12.51 -0.06
N HIS A 158 -11.91 -12.63 -1.39
CA HIS A 158 -10.82 -13.31 -2.09
C HIS A 158 -9.46 -12.61 -1.84
N ARG A 159 -9.43 -11.28 -1.92
CA ARG A 159 -8.21 -10.50 -1.65
C ARG A 159 -7.73 -10.69 -0.22
N LEU A 160 -8.62 -10.64 0.77
CA LEU A 160 -8.28 -10.87 2.18
C LEU A 160 -7.66 -12.25 2.39
N ASN A 161 -8.25 -13.30 1.79
CA ASN A 161 -7.74 -14.67 1.90
C ASN A 161 -6.30 -14.79 1.37
N ASN A 162 -5.92 -14.01 0.35
CA ASN A 162 -4.54 -14.02 -0.18
C ASN A 162 -3.53 -13.41 0.80
N TYR A 163 -3.97 -12.50 1.69
CA TYR A 163 -3.12 -11.89 2.72
C TYR A 163 -3.12 -12.64 4.05
N THR A 164 -4.23 -13.29 4.42
CA THR A 164 -4.35 -14.08 5.65
C THR A 164 -3.94 -15.54 5.47
N GLY A 165 -4.02 -16.07 4.24
CA GLY A 165 -3.65 -17.44 3.89
C GLY A 165 -2.15 -17.70 3.71
N GLN A 166 -1.28 -16.67 3.75
CA GLN A 166 0.17 -16.86 3.85
C GLN A 166 0.60 -17.20 5.28
N GLY A 167 0.06 -18.31 5.80
CA GLY A 167 0.66 -19.06 6.89
C GLY A 167 1.60 -20.11 6.30
N SER A 168 2.91 -19.86 6.43
CA SER A 168 4.06 -20.69 6.00
C SER A 168 4.66 -20.30 4.64
N PRO A 169 5.92 -19.84 4.59
CA PRO A 169 6.65 -19.78 3.34
C PRO A 169 6.84 -21.21 2.87
N THR A 170 6.23 -21.58 1.73
CA THR A 170 6.68 -22.76 1.02
C THR A 170 8.09 -22.43 0.54
N VAL A 171 9.08 -22.94 1.26
CA VAL A 171 10.48 -22.97 0.84
C VAL A 171 10.48 -23.64 -0.53
N ALA A 172 10.69 -22.85 -1.58
CA ALA A 172 11.14 -23.40 -2.85
C ALA A 172 12.56 -23.89 -2.61
N SER A 173 12.69 -25.18 -2.31
CA SER A 173 13.95 -25.92 -2.37
C SER A 173 14.36 -26.14 -3.83
N PRO A 174 15.67 -26.30 -4.10
CA PRO A 174 16.39 -25.73 -5.24
C PRO A 174 16.06 -26.31 -6.61
#